data_AF-A0A6G9Y6U1-F1
#
_entry.id   AF-A0A6G9Y6U1-F1
#
_cell.length_a   1.000
_cell.length_b   1.000
_cell.length_c   1.000
_cell.angle_alpha   90.00
_cell.angle_beta   90.00
_cell.angle_gamma   90.00
#
_symmetry.space_group_name_H-M   'P 1'
#
loop_
_entity.id
_entity.type
_entity.pdbx_description
1 polymer ?
#
loop_
_entity_poly.entity_id
_entity_poly.type
_entity_poly.pdbx_seq_one_letter_code
_entity_poly.pdbx_strand_id
1 'polypeptide(L)'
;MADRMHVDTDAMKRDVAPEIEKAGTRLKSVVERLETKLQSLGSPWGNDKFGKQFADGATGYLAYSNNMRDGARKMHDALHGYAEGIRQAAESMRRQDAAQAASTPGVD
;
A
#
# COMPACT_ATOMS: atom_id res chain seq x y z
N MET A 1 35.15 13.10 2.04
CA MET A 1 34.06 13.99 2.47
C MET A 1 32.79 13.39 1.89
N ALA A 2 32.06 12.61 2.69
CA ALA A 2 30.80 12.03 2.22
C ALA A 2 29.82 13.20 2.08
N ASP A 3 29.45 13.50 0.84
CA ASP A 3 28.35 14.39 0.52
C ASP A 3 27.13 13.90 1.29
N ARG A 4 26.76 14.60 2.37
CA ARG A 4 25.56 14.27 3.14
C ARG A 4 24.40 14.62 2.23
N MET A 5 23.93 13.64 1.49
CA MET A 5 22.60 13.68 0.91
C MET A 5 21.63 13.94 2.07
N HIS A 6 21.24 15.20 2.26
CA HIS A 6 20.27 15.61 3.27
C HIS A 6 18.92 15.17 2.73
N VAL A 7 18.62 13.89 2.87
CA VAL A 7 17.27 13.38 2.68
C VAL A 7 16.44 14.04 3.77
N ASP A 8 15.63 15.04 3.39
CA ASP A 8 14.67 15.69 4.27
C ASP A 8 13.57 14.67 4.62
N THR A 9 13.91 13.85 5.61
CA THR A 9 13.11 12.73 6.06
C THR A 9 11.83 13.23 6.73
N ASP A 10 11.88 14.44 7.32
CA ASP A 10 10.72 15.11 7.87
C ASP A 10 9.76 15.58 6.78
N ALA A 11 10.27 16.15 5.68
CA ALA A 11 9.43 16.45 4.50
C ALA A 11 8.86 15.18 3.88
N MET A 12 9.63 14.09 3.77
CA MET A 12 9.10 12.80 3.28
C MET A 12 7.99 12.25 4.19
N LYS A 13 8.19 12.30 5.51
CA LYS A 13 7.17 11.90 6.49
C LYS A 13 5.91 12.75 6.39
N ARG A 14 6.05 14.06 6.17
CA ARG A 14 4.93 15.00 6.10
C ARG A 14 4.19 14.94 4.77
N ASP A 15 4.90 14.86 3.66
CA ASP A 15 4.34 15.11 2.33
C ASP A 15 4.17 13.81 1.53
N VAL A 16 5.07 12.83 1.69
CA VAL A 16 5.08 11.61 0.86
C VAL A 16 4.32 10.46 1.52
N ALA A 17 4.58 10.19 2.80
CA ALA A 17 3.93 9.07 3.50
C ALA A 17 2.39 9.14 3.46
N PRO A 18 1.73 10.31 3.67
CA PRO A 18 0.28 10.39 3.58
C PRO A 18 -0.25 10.17 2.16
N GLU A 19 0.47 10.60 1.12
CA GLU A 19 0.04 10.41 -0.27
C GLU A 19 0.11 8.93 -0.69
N ILE A 20 1.14 8.21 -0.23
CA ILE A 20 1.26 6.76 -0.44
C ILE A 20 0.09 6.02 0.24
N GLU A 21 -0.26 6.38 1.47
CA GLU A 21 -1.41 5.78 2.16
C GLU A 21 -2.74 6.09 1.49
N LYS A 22 -2.92 7.33 1.04
CA LYS A 22 -4.11 7.73 0.27
C LYS A 22 -4.22 6.92 -1.01
N ALA A 23 -3.12 6.69 -1.73
CA ALA A 23 -3.10 5.86 -2.93
C ALA A 23 -3.52 4.42 -2.61
N GLY A 24 -2.97 3.81 -1.56
CA GLY A 24 -3.35 2.47 -1.11
C GLY A 24 -4.83 2.38 -0.72
N THR A 25 -5.31 3.34 0.06
CA THR A 25 -6.72 3.42 0.49
C THR A 25 -7.66 3.58 -0.71
N ARG A 26 -7.30 4.43 -1.67
CA ARG A 26 -8.09 4.65 -2.89
C ARG A 26 -8.18 3.39 -3.74
N LEU A 27 -7.06 2.68 -3.92
CA LEU A 27 -7.03 1.41 -4.65
C LEU A 27 -7.98 0.40 -4.00
N LYS A 28 -7.86 0.18 -2.69
CA LYS A 28 -8.72 -0.70 -1.91
C LYS A 28 -10.20 -0.33 -2.09
N SER A 29 -10.54 0.94 -1.93
CA SER A 29 -11.92 1.44 -2.07
C SER A 29 -12.50 1.25 -3.47
N VAL A 30 -11.71 1.39 -4.54
CA VAL A 30 -12.18 1.14 -5.91
C VAL A 30 -12.51 -0.34 -6.10
N VAL A 31 -11.63 -1.24 -5.65
CA VAL A 31 -11.80 -2.68 -5.78
C VAL A 31 -13.01 -3.17 -4.96
N GLU A 32 -13.15 -2.73 -3.72
CA GLU A 32 -14.31 -3.06 -2.88
C GLU A 32 -15.64 -2.60 -3.48
N ARG A 33 -15.68 -1.39 -4.06
CA ARG A 33 -16.86 -0.87 -4.76
C ARG A 33 -17.18 -1.67 -6.02
N LEU A 34 -16.16 -2.05 -6.79
CA LEU A 34 -16.34 -2.89 -7.97
C LEU A 34 -16.93 -4.25 -7.57
N GLU A 35 -16.37 -4.89 -6.54
CA GLU A 35 -16.86 -6.18 -6.05
C GLU A 35 -18.29 -6.11 -5.54
N THR A 36 -18.60 -5.11 -4.74
CA THR A 36 -19.96 -4.92 -4.21
C THR A 36 -20.97 -4.77 -5.34
N LYS A 37 -20.62 -3.99 -6.38
CA LYS A 37 -21.46 -3.84 -7.56
C LYS A 37 -21.60 -5.16 -8.33
N LEU A 38 -20.51 -5.87 -8.57
CA LEU A 38 -20.55 -7.15 -9.29
C LEU A 38 -21.38 -8.19 -8.53
N GLN A 39 -21.22 -8.28 -7.21
CA GLN A 39 -22.04 -9.16 -6.37
C GLN A 39 -23.52 -8.78 -6.42
N SER A 40 -23.85 -7.49 -6.44
CA SER A 40 -25.25 -7.03 -6.55
C SER A 40 -25.92 -7.37 -7.88
N LEU A 41 -25.14 -7.56 -8.96
CA LEU A 41 -25.65 -7.96 -10.27
C LEU A 41 -25.86 -9.48 -10.38
N GLY A 42 -25.33 -10.26 -9.43
CA GLY A 42 -25.40 -11.71 -9.44
C GLY A 42 -24.59 -12.36 -10.57
N SER A 43 -24.95 -13.60 -10.89
CA SER A 43 -24.22 -14.45 -11.84
C SER A 43 -24.99 -14.60 -13.15
N PRO A 44 -24.73 -13.79 -14.19
CA PRO A 44 -25.49 -13.83 -15.45
C PRO A 44 -25.15 -15.02 -16.36
N TRP A 45 -24.12 -15.80 -16.05
CA TRP A 45 -23.56 -16.83 -16.92
C TRP A 45 -24.32 -18.18 -16.88
N GLY A 46 -25.37 -18.33 -16.07
CA GLY A 46 -26.19 -19.54 -16.03
C GLY A 46 -25.51 -20.75 -15.39
N ASN A 47 -26.22 -21.88 -15.36
CA ASN A 47 -25.81 -23.13 -14.69
C ASN A 47 -25.45 -24.27 -15.66
N ASP A 48 -25.42 -24.00 -16.96
CA ASP A 48 -25.06 -24.97 -17.98
C ASP A 48 -23.54 -25.21 -18.00
N LYS A 49 -23.09 -26.16 -18.84
CA LYS A 49 -21.67 -26.53 -18.93
C LYS A 49 -20.80 -25.32 -19.26
N PHE A 50 -21.25 -24.44 -20.14
CA PHE A 50 -20.52 -23.24 -20.54
C PHE A 50 -20.45 -22.21 -19.40
N GLY A 51 -21.59 -21.93 -18.75
CA GLY A 51 -21.65 -21.03 -17.60
C GLY A 51 -20.75 -21.47 -16.45
N LYS A 52 -20.78 -22.75 -16.11
CA LYS A 52 -19.89 -23.32 -15.09
C LYS A 52 -18.42 -23.27 -15.49
N GLN A 53 -18.09 -23.58 -16.75
CA GLN A 53 -16.70 -23.50 -17.21
C GLN A 53 -16.17 -22.05 -17.20
N PHE A 54 -17.02 -21.08 -17.57
CA PHE A 54 -16.69 -19.66 -17.50
C PHE A 54 -16.46 -19.19 -16.06
N ALA A 55 -17.33 -19.58 -15.11
CA ALA A 55 -17.26 -19.10 -13.74
C ALA A 55 -16.23 -19.84 -12.87
N ASP A 56 -16.34 -21.18 -12.84
CA ASP A 56 -15.68 -22.07 -11.87
C ASP A 56 -14.41 -22.73 -12.43
N GLY A 57 -14.08 -22.52 -13.71
CA GLY A 57 -12.85 -23.03 -14.30
C GLY A 57 -11.61 -22.61 -13.49
N ALA A 58 -10.51 -23.36 -13.60
CA ALA A 58 -9.26 -23.03 -12.91
C ALA A 58 -8.74 -21.61 -13.23
N THR A 59 -9.02 -21.14 -14.44
CA THR A 59 -8.83 -19.77 -14.90
C THR A 59 -10.18 -19.12 -15.25
N GLY A 60 -11.22 -19.45 -14.48
CA GLY A 60 -12.56 -18.91 -14.64
C GLY A 60 -12.66 -17.50 -14.06
N TYR A 61 -13.77 -16.84 -14.35
CA TYR A 61 -14.06 -15.48 -13.89
C TYR A 61 -13.91 -15.33 -12.37
N LEU A 62 -14.40 -16.30 -11.58
CA LEU A 62 -14.33 -16.23 -10.12
C LEU A 62 -12.89 -16.32 -9.62
N ALA A 63 -12.06 -17.17 -10.23
CA ALA A 63 -10.65 -17.26 -9.90
C ALA A 63 -9.90 -15.95 -10.20
N TYR A 64 -10.14 -15.35 -11.38
CA TYR A 64 -9.55 -14.06 -11.74
C TYR A 64 -10.02 -12.93 -10.83
N SER A 65 -11.31 -12.87 -10.51
CA SER A 65 -11.89 -11.87 -9.61
C SER A 65 -11.26 -11.95 -8.22
N ASN A 66 -11.15 -13.16 -7.65
CA ASN A 66 -10.51 -13.40 -6.36
C ASN A 66 -9.02 -13.01 -6.38
N ASN A 67 -8.29 -13.38 -7.43
CA ASN A 67 -6.88 -13.02 -7.56
C ASN A 67 -6.66 -11.51 -7.68
N MET A 68 -7.52 -10.81 -8.41
CA MET A 68 -7.46 -9.34 -8.51
C MET A 68 -7.73 -8.69 -7.15
N ARG A 69 -8.74 -9.18 -6.44
CA ARG A 69 -9.10 -8.77 -5.08
C ARG A 69 -7.93 -8.95 -4.11
N ASP A 70 -7.30 -10.13 -4.12
CA ASP A 70 -6.14 -10.43 -3.28
C ASP A 70 -4.93 -9.58 -3.65
N GLY A 71 -4.69 -9.37 -4.95
CA GLY A 71 -3.64 -8.49 -5.44
C GLY A 71 -3.81 -7.05 -4.96
N ALA A 72 -5.04 -6.52 -5.03
CA ALA A 72 -5.35 -5.18 -4.53
C ALA A 72 -5.11 -5.04 -3.03
N ARG A 73 -5.48 -6.05 -2.22
CA ARG A 73 -5.15 -6.09 -0.78
C ARG A 73 -3.64 -6.07 -0.54
N LYS A 74 -2.90 -6.96 -1.20
CA LYS A 74 -1.44 -7.02 -1.07
C LYS A 74 -0.77 -5.70 -1.45
N MET A 75 -1.28 -5.04 -2.49
CA MET A 75 -0.76 -3.74 -2.91
C MET A 75 -1.09 -2.63 -1.91
N HIS A 76 -2.30 -2.62 -1.36
CA HIS A 76 -2.65 -1.72 -0.25
C HIS A 76 -1.70 -1.91 0.94
N ASP A 77 -1.46 -3.16 1.35
CA ASP A 77 -0.60 -3.48 2.50
C ASP A 77 0.86 -3.10 2.23
N ALA A 78 1.34 -3.31 1.00
CA ALA A 78 2.67 -2.89 0.57
C ALA A 78 2.83 -1.36 0.61
N LEU A 79 1.84 -0.60 0.13
CA LEU A 79 1.86 0.86 0.18
C LEU A 79 1.80 1.37 1.62
N HIS A 80 0.96 0.76 2.47
CA HIS A 80 0.91 1.08 3.88
C HIS A 80 2.26 0.84 4.57
N GLY A 81 2.86 -0.33 4.37
CA GLY A 81 4.19 -0.64 4.91
C GLY A 81 5.28 0.31 4.41
N TYR A 82 5.20 0.77 3.16
CA TYR A 82 6.10 1.81 2.65
C TYR A 82 5.96 3.14 3.39
N ALA A 83 4.72 3.59 3.62
CA ALA A 83 4.46 4.82 4.37
C ALA A 83 4.92 4.71 5.83
N GLU A 84 4.72 3.55 6.48
CA GLU A 84 5.25 3.28 7.81
C GLU A 84 6.79 3.31 7.82
N GLY A 85 7.44 2.70 6.83
CA GLY A 85 8.89 2.73 6.69
C GLY A 85 9.45 4.15 6.60
N ILE A 86 8.81 5.03 5.83
CA ILE A 86 9.17 6.45 5.75
C ILE A 86 9.06 7.12 7.12
N ARG A 87 7.98 6.87 7.86
CA ARG A 87 7.79 7.45 9.20
C ARG A 87 8.85 6.97 10.19
N GLN A 88 9.17 5.68 10.16
CA GLN A 88 10.18 5.08 11.03
C GLN A 88 11.58 5.58 10.71
N ALA A 89 11.91 5.74 9.41
CA ALA A 89 13.18 6.31 8.98
C ALA A 89 13.35 7.75 9.50
N ALA A 90 12.32 8.59 9.34
CA ALA A 90 12.36 9.97 9.84
C ALA A 90 12.50 10.05 11.36
N GLU A 91 11.77 9.23 12.10
CA GLU A 91 11.90 9.14 13.56
C GLU A 91 13.31 8.68 13.99
N SER A 92 13.87 7.70 13.29
CA SER A 92 15.21 7.18 13.58
C SER A 92 16.29 8.22 13.31
N MET A 93 16.17 9.00 12.24
CA MET A 93 17.10 10.09 11.93
C MET A 93 17.00 11.23 12.95
N ARG A 94 15.79 11.67 13.31
CA ARG A 94 15.62 12.69 14.37
C ARG A 94 16.25 12.27 15.70
N ARG A 95 16.13 10.99 16.08
CA ARG A 95 16.77 10.46 17.29
C ARG A 95 18.28 10.46 17.20
N GLN A 96 18.84 10.10 16.04
CA GLN A 96 20.29 10.13 15.81
C GLN A 96 20.82 11.56 15.88
N ASP A 97 20.14 12.52 15.24
CA ASP A 97 20.52 13.94 15.29
C ASP A 97 20.47 14.50 16.72
N ALA A 98 19.42 14.18 17.48
CA ALA A 98 19.29 14.59 18.88
C ALA A 98 20.39 13.98 19.77
N ALA A 99 20.71 12.70 19.57
CA ALA A 99 21.78 12.03 20.30
C ALA A 99 23.17 12.61 19.96
N GLN A 100 23.42 12.91 18.68
CA GLN A 100 24.66 13.52 18.22
C GLN A 100 24.83 14.95 18.79
N ALA A 101 23.75 15.74 18.82
CA ALA A 101 23.74 17.07 19.44
C ALA A 101 24.04 17.00 20.94
N ALA A 102 23.48 16.03 21.66
CA ALA A 102 23.76 15.81 23.08
C ALA A 102 25.20 15.32 23.35
N SER A 103 25.81 14.62 22.38
CA SER A 103 27.17 14.09 22.46
C SER A 103 28.25 15.11 22.15
N THR A 104 27.88 16.33 21.74
CA THR A 104 28.82 17.42 21.41
C THR A 104 28.63 18.61 22.37
N PRO A 105 29.04 18.51 23.66
CA PRO A 105 29.16 19.68 24.51
C PRO A 105 30.27 20.58 23.96
N GLY A 106 30.09 21.89 24.06
CA GLY A 106 30.99 22.91 23.53
C GLY A 106 32.47 22.56 23.70
N VAL A 107 33.20 22.62 22.58
CA VAL A 107 34.65 22.77 22.60
C VAL A 107 34.89 24.21 23.04
N ASP A 108 35.17 24.40 24.33
CA ASP A 108 35.73 25.64 24.87
C ASP A 108 37.14 25.89 24.29
#